data_AF-A8WP89-F1
#
_entry.id   AF-A8WP89-F1
#
_cell.length_a   1.000
_cell.length_b   1.000
_cell.length_c   1.000
_cell.angle_alpha   90.00
_cell.angle_beta   90.00
_cell.angle_gamma   90.00
#
_symmetry.space_group_name_H-M   'P 1'
#
loop_
_entity.id
_entity.type
_entity.pdbx_description
1 polymer ?
#
loop_
_entity_poly.entity_id
_entity_poly.type
_entity_poly.pdbx_seq_one_letter_code
_entity_poly.pdbx_strand_id
1 'polypeptide(L)'
;MTPHQLNTAAIGLLLHLENTVPSKNEHLQELHWDLQKFHKDHMQSSVMRARKNRYIDLIRDFLKSEDLKKNFPPGIFVDRLVVFGSFATHCASKFSDLDLCVCMRYNGFCDPNRKPPPIWALRSIHYHLIHHRRTLSEKFDGAKIEDVEFISNAKVPILRFKIDGVPVDLSASFSDRPPKSCLAAKLINAYCQLDDRFAILVTFLKMWLKSEGDPVDHLKDFPNSYSFILLLIHVLQWYRIVPNLYQTHAYLFNHHKATSWDDVNLESDEFWMPLDQKTIICHQQRPSKHLTVVQLLYLFGTQYTTKNRLDEYSFNMKTGALQLKKSREYSLSIIDIYDENNPGRSARDTEYLVEALRLLTRTITDPRHGMLQSILEITSQQLYEDPERPSILAPDPTETTQKTCIKMIREVINTTISEDIKTDYFVDILTWEPAENILEISAKIRCDTRRVVELFNGPKSTEIQKLAEESLQKLFELELDLKLIVCFQDD
;
A
#
# COMPACT_ATOMS: atom_id res chain seq x y z
N MET A 1 -5.04 16.21 -10.62
CA MET A 1 -3.66 16.74 -10.46
C MET A 1 -2.72 15.95 -11.37
N THR A 2 -1.70 16.58 -11.95
CA THR A 2 -0.68 15.85 -12.72
C THR A 2 0.25 15.08 -11.77
N PRO A 3 0.91 13.99 -12.21
CA PRO A 3 1.85 13.22 -11.37
C PRO A 3 2.97 14.08 -10.74
N HIS A 4 3.36 15.17 -11.41
CA HIS A 4 4.35 16.11 -10.90
C HIS A 4 3.81 16.93 -9.71
N GLN A 5 2.55 17.39 -9.76
CA GLN A 5 1.90 18.10 -8.66
C GLN A 5 1.72 17.23 -7.42
N LEU A 6 1.44 15.93 -7.61
CA LEU A 6 1.31 14.96 -6.52
C LEU A 6 2.64 14.73 -5.77
N ASN A 7 3.78 14.81 -6.47
CA ASN A 7 5.11 14.70 -5.85
C ASN A 7 5.47 15.93 -5.01
N THR A 8 5.08 17.13 -5.45
CA THR A 8 5.35 18.37 -4.69
C THR A 8 4.54 18.42 -3.40
N ALA A 9 3.29 17.99 -3.43
CA ALA A 9 2.43 17.89 -2.23
C ALA A 9 3.01 16.94 -1.17
N ALA A 10 3.64 15.84 -1.57
CA ALA A 10 4.26 14.89 -0.67
C ALA A 10 5.48 15.48 0.07
N ILE A 11 6.32 16.25 -0.63
CA ILE A 11 7.43 16.97 0.01
C ILE A 11 6.88 18.02 0.97
N GLY A 12 5.80 18.72 0.60
CA GLY A 12 5.11 19.66 1.47
C GLY A 12 4.64 19.02 2.78
N LEU A 13 3.94 17.89 2.73
CA LEU A 13 3.47 17.19 3.93
C LEU A 13 4.65 16.76 4.83
N LEU A 14 5.72 16.23 4.24
CA LEU A 14 6.90 15.81 5.01
C LEU A 14 7.55 16.99 5.76
N LEU A 15 7.56 18.18 5.16
CA LEU A 15 8.12 19.40 5.78
C LEU A 15 7.26 19.90 6.96
N HIS A 16 5.95 19.71 6.92
CA HIS A 16 5.02 20.15 7.97
C HIS A 16 4.65 19.04 8.95
N LEU A 17 5.20 17.84 8.77
CA LEU A 17 4.84 16.66 9.55
C LEU A 17 5.07 16.85 11.05
N GLU A 18 6.11 17.58 11.44
CA GLU A 18 6.38 17.87 12.85
C GLU A 18 5.36 18.85 13.46
N ASN A 19 4.75 19.70 12.64
CA ASN A 19 3.67 20.59 13.12
C ASN A 19 2.36 19.82 13.28
N THR A 20 2.06 18.91 12.34
CA THR A 20 0.82 18.13 12.34
C THR A 20 0.86 16.94 13.31
N VAL A 21 2.01 16.28 13.45
CA VAL A 21 2.22 15.12 14.30
C VAL A 21 3.52 15.34 15.10
N PRO A 22 3.48 16.17 16.16
CA PRO A 22 4.67 16.55 16.90
C PRO A 22 5.28 15.36 17.63
N SER A 23 6.55 15.06 17.36
CA SER A 23 7.28 13.94 17.98
C SER A 23 7.41 14.06 19.51
N LYS A 24 7.20 15.27 20.05
CA LYS A 24 7.27 15.60 21.47
C LYS A 24 5.93 15.53 22.20
N ASN A 25 4.81 15.34 21.51
CA ASN A 25 3.51 15.19 22.16
C ASN A 25 3.49 13.87 22.97
N GLU A 26 3.07 13.94 24.23
CA GLU A 26 3.14 12.80 25.17
C GLU A 26 2.29 11.61 24.70
N HIS A 27 1.09 11.84 24.16
CA HIS A 27 0.20 10.79 23.66
C HIS A 27 0.74 10.15 22.37
N LEU A 28 1.37 10.93 21.49
CA LEU A 28 2.02 10.39 20.29
C LEU A 28 3.27 9.58 20.64
N GLN A 29 4.00 9.95 21.70
CA GLN A 29 5.10 9.14 22.23
C GLN A 29 4.58 7.84 22.87
N GLU A 30 3.49 7.91 23.63
CA GLU A 30 2.80 6.72 24.16
C GLU A 30 2.43 5.76 23.02
N LEU A 31 1.76 6.24 21.98
CA LEU A 31 1.40 5.43 20.80
C LEU A 31 2.65 4.86 20.09
N HIS A 32 3.74 5.62 20.00
CA HIS A 32 5.00 5.14 19.44
C HIS A 32 5.54 3.92 20.20
N TRP A 33 5.59 4.00 21.52
CA TRP A 33 6.03 2.90 22.38
C TRP A 33 5.07 1.72 22.34
N ASP A 34 3.77 1.99 22.33
CA ASP A 34 2.73 0.98 22.23
C ASP A 34 2.83 0.19 20.93
N LEU A 35 3.11 0.84 19.78
CA LEU A 35 3.32 0.16 18.51
C LEU A 35 4.58 -0.73 18.52
N GLN A 36 5.66 -0.29 19.17
CA GLN A 36 6.86 -1.10 19.34
C GLN A 36 6.61 -2.32 20.22
N LYS A 37 5.90 -2.13 21.33
CA LYS A 37 5.49 -3.21 22.23
C LYS A 37 4.55 -4.17 21.52
N PHE A 38 3.56 -3.65 20.80
CA PHE A 38 2.63 -4.43 19.98
C PHE A 38 3.39 -5.31 18.99
N HIS A 39 4.38 -4.75 18.27
CA HIS A 39 5.22 -5.53 17.37
C HIS A 39 5.92 -6.66 18.11
N LYS A 40 6.64 -6.37 19.20
CA LYS A 40 7.36 -7.35 20.02
C LYS A 40 6.45 -8.48 20.53
N ASP A 41 5.24 -8.15 20.98
CA ASP A 41 4.27 -9.11 21.51
C ASP A 41 3.66 -10.02 20.42
N HIS A 42 3.75 -9.60 19.15
CA HIS A 42 3.26 -10.33 17.99
C HIS A 42 4.37 -11.04 17.21
N MET A 43 5.64 -10.72 17.44
CA MET A 43 6.77 -11.40 16.81
C MET A 43 6.76 -12.89 17.13
N GLN A 44 7.14 -13.68 16.13
CA GLN A 44 7.36 -15.11 16.33
C GLN A 44 8.59 -15.36 17.22
N SER A 45 8.45 -16.17 18.27
CA SER A 45 9.58 -16.57 19.10
C SER A 45 10.51 -17.56 18.40
N SER A 46 11.75 -17.69 18.87
CA SER A 46 12.71 -18.67 18.37
C SER A 46 12.19 -20.10 18.47
N VAL A 47 11.48 -20.44 19.55
CA VAL A 47 10.84 -21.76 19.75
C VAL A 47 9.77 -22.00 18.69
N MET A 48 8.92 -21.02 18.43
CA MET A 48 7.90 -21.13 17.37
C MET A 48 8.53 -21.26 15.99
N ARG A 49 9.64 -20.55 15.73
CA ARG A 49 10.38 -20.65 14.45
C ARG A 49 11.00 -22.03 14.28
N ALA A 50 11.67 -22.55 15.32
CA ALA A 50 12.24 -23.90 15.30
C ALA A 50 11.17 -24.97 15.07
N ARG A 51 10.00 -24.83 15.72
CA ARG A 51 8.86 -25.72 15.51
C ARG A 51 8.37 -25.72 14.05
N LYS A 52 8.24 -24.55 13.44
CA LYS A 52 7.86 -24.42 12.03
C LYS A 52 8.93 -24.97 11.06
N ASN A 53 10.21 -24.78 11.36
CA ASN A 53 11.30 -25.40 10.59
C ASN A 53 11.23 -26.92 10.64
N ARG A 54 10.98 -27.51 11.83
CA ARG A 54 10.75 -28.95 11.95
C ARG A 54 9.60 -29.43 11.06
N TYR A 55 8.50 -28.68 10.99
CA TYR A 55 7.38 -29.01 10.10
C TYR A 55 7.75 -28.97 8.61
N ILE A 56 8.55 -27.99 8.21
CA ILE A 56 9.09 -27.91 6.85
C ILE A 56 9.94 -29.15 6.54
N ASP A 57 10.77 -29.59 7.48
CA ASP A 57 11.60 -30.79 7.34
C ASP A 57 10.76 -32.07 7.22
N LEU A 58 9.74 -32.23 8.07
CA LEU A 58 8.80 -33.37 7.99
C LEU A 58 8.06 -33.40 6.65
N ILE A 59 7.61 -32.25 6.14
CA ILE A 59 6.98 -32.16 4.82
C ILE A 59 8.00 -32.52 3.73
N ARG A 60 9.24 -32.06 3.84
CA ARG A 60 10.30 -32.38 2.87
C ARG A 60 10.58 -33.88 2.81
N ASP A 61 10.61 -34.55 3.96
CA ASP A 61 10.83 -35.99 4.06
C ASP A 61 9.63 -36.79 3.55
N PHE A 62 8.41 -36.34 3.89
CA PHE A 62 7.18 -36.88 3.32
C PHE A 62 7.17 -36.79 1.78
N LEU A 63 7.56 -35.65 1.22
CA LEU A 63 7.61 -35.43 -0.23
C LEU A 63 8.64 -36.32 -0.94
N LYS A 64 9.68 -36.78 -0.23
CA LYS A 64 10.70 -37.70 -0.74
C LYS A 64 10.33 -39.18 -0.58
N SER A 65 9.24 -39.49 0.12
CA SER A 65 8.88 -40.87 0.43
C SER A 65 8.51 -41.68 -0.81
N GLU A 66 8.91 -42.96 -0.82
CA GLU A 66 8.62 -43.88 -1.92
C GLU A 66 7.11 -44.11 -2.13
N ASP A 67 6.33 -44.04 -1.06
CA ASP A 67 4.87 -44.19 -1.12
C ASP A 67 4.23 -43.04 -1.91
N LEU A 68 4.65 -41.80 -1.64
CA LEU A 68 4.16 -40.65 -2.39
C LEU A 68 4.69 -40.63 -3.83
N LYS A 69 5.96 -40.99 -4.05
CA LYS A 69 6.56 -41.04 -5.39
C LYS A 69 5.76 -41.92 -6.36
N LYS A 70 5.25 -43.07 -5.88
CA LYS A 70 4.41 -43.99 -6.67
C LYS A 70 3.06 -43.40 -7.07
N ASN A 71 2.58 -42.38 -6.37
CA ASN A 71 1.30 -41.73 -6.66
C ASN A 71 1.41 -40.59 -7.67
N PHE A 72 2.61 -40.11 -7.98
CA PHE A 72 2.78 -39.10 -9.03
C PHE A 72 2.61 -39.72 -10.42
N PRO A 73 2.03 -38.98 -11.39
CA PRO A 73 2.01 -39.42 -12.78
C PRO A 73 3.42 -39.73 -13.31
N PRO A 74 3.57 -40.70 -14.25
CA PRO A 74 4.87 -41.09 -14.78
C PRO A 74 5.69 -39.89 -15.26
N GLY A 75 6.95 -39.85 -14.80
CA GLY A 75 7.91 -38.82 -15.15
C GLY A 75 7.80 -37.50 -14.40
N ILE A 76 6.82 -37.35 -13.51
CA ILE A 76 6.74 -36.22 -12.57
C ILE A 76 7.46 -36.60 -11.28
N PHE A 77 8.32 -35.71 -10.79
CA PHE A 77 9.00 -35.89 -9.51
C PHE A 77 9.21 -34.56 -8.79
N VAL A 78 9.31 -34.62 -7.46
CA VAL A 78 9.64 -33.47 -6.62
C VAL A 78 11.13 -33.16 -6.79
N ASP A 79 11.46 -31.93 -7.20
CA ASP A 79 12.84 -31.44 -7.20
C ASP A 79 13.19 -30.88 -5.80
N ARG A 80 12.34 -29.99 -5.28
CA ARG A 80 12.57 -29.33 -3.99
C ARG A 80 11.29 -28.76 -3.39
N LEU A 81 11.37 -28.45 -2.10
CA LEU A 81 10.37 -27.68 -1.36
C LEU A 81 10.99 -26.32 -1.02
N VAL A 82 10.31 -25.24 -1.38
CA VAL A 82 10.73 -23.88 -1.00
C VAL A 82 9.66 -23.22 -0.14
N VAL A 83 10.13 -22.30 0.69
CA VAL A 83 9.31 -21.58 1.66
C VAL A 83 9.24 -20.12 1.20
N PHE A 84 8.07 -19.51 1.32
CA PHE A 84 7.87 -18.11 0.98
C PHE A 84 6.94 -17.44 1.99
N GLY A 85 6.38 -16.29 1.62
CA GLY A 85 5.38 -15.61 2.44
C GLY A 85 5.95 -15.02 3.71
N SER A 86 5.09 -14.81 4.72
CA SER A 86 5.48 -14.06 5.92
C SER A 86 6.58 -14.77 6.71
N PHE A 87 6.56 -16.10 6.77
CA PHE A 87 7.57 -16.88 7.51
C PHE A 87 8.98 -16.72 6.94
N ALA A 88 9.10 -16.55 5.62
CA ALA A 88 10.35 -16.25 4.94
C ALA A 88 10.79 -14.77 5.09
N THR A 89 10.18 -14.01 6.00
CA THR A 89 10.53 -12.60 6.21
C THR A 89 10.75 -12.24 7.68
N HIS A 90 11.41 -11.12 7.93
CA HIS A 90 11.49 -10.50 9.27
C HIS A 90 10.12 -9.99 9.78
N CYS A 91 9.06 -10.09 8.98
CA CYS A 91 7.68 -9.68 9.30
C CYS A 91 6.78 -10.86 9.73
N ALA A 92 7.36 -12.00 10.11
CA ALA A 92 6.64 -13.17 10.61
C ALA A 92 6.07 -12.90 12.02
N SER A 93 4.75 -13.04 12.16
CA SER A 93 4.06 -13.01 13.45
C SER A 93 3.87 -14.42 14.02
N LYS A 94 3.55 -14.49 15.31
CA LYS A 94 3.17 -15.74 15.99
C LYS A 94 1.97 -16.45 15.34
N PHE A 95 1.15 -15.72 14.59
CA PHE A 95 -0.02 -16.22 13.87
C PHE A 95 0.23 -16.48 12.38
N SER A 96 1.44 -16.21 11.87
CA SER A 96 1.72 -16.44 10.45
C SER A 96 1.63 -17.94 10.13
N ASP A 97 1.10 -18.25 8.96
CA ASP A 97 1.07 -19.56 8.34
C ASP A 97 2.45 -19.99 7.81
N LEU A 98 2.49 -21.20 7.26
CA LEU A 98 3.59 -21.72 6.46
C LEU A 98 3.18 -21.77 4.98
N ASP A 99 3.65 -20.80 4.22
CA ASP A 99 3.52 -20.76 2.77
C ASP A 99 4.63 -21.56 2.10
N LEU A 100 4.25 -22.64 1.41
CA LEU A 100 5.18 -23.59 0.81
C LEU A 100 4.90 -23.80 -0.68
N CYS A 101 5.95 -24.01 -1.46
CA CYS A 101 5.85 -24.37 -2.87
C CYS A 101 6.65 -25.64 -3.15
N VAL A 102 5.98 -26.67 -3.63
CA VAL A 102 6.63 -27.87 -4.17
C VAL A 102 7.05 -27.59 -5.60
N CYS A 103 8.36 -27.50 -5.82
CA CYS A 103 8.92 -27.36 -7.15
C CYS A 103 9.10 -28.75 -7.75
N MET A 104 8.37 -29.00 -8.83
CA MET A 104 8.28 -30.26 -9.54
C MET A 104 9.11 -30.20 -10.83
N ARG A 105 9.65 -31.34 -11.24
CA ARG A 105 10.22 -31.54 -12.57
C ARG A 105 9.44 -32.59 -13.32
N TYR A 106 9.56 -32.54 -14.64
CA TYR A 106 8.94 -33.48 -15.55
C TYR A 106 9.97 -33.92 -16.59
N ASN A 107 10.18 -35.23 -16.73
CA ASN A 107 11.10 -35.83 -17.70
C ASN A 107 10.36 -36.60 -18.81
N GLY A 108 9.04 -36.45 -18.95
CA GLY A 108 8.28 -37.24 -19.92
C GLY A 108 8.61 -36.88 -21.37
N PHE A 109 8.73 -37.92 -22.19
CA PHE A 109 9.30 -37.90 -23.53
C PHE A 109 8.42 -37.26 -24.63
N CYS A 110 7.14 -36.97 -24.35
CA CYS A 110 6.15 -36.82 -25.43
C CYS A 110 5.84 -35.38 -25.85
N ASP A 111 6.16 -34.36 -25.05
CA ASP A 111 6.10 -32.95 -25.48
C ASP A 111 6.85 -32.03 -24.48
N PRO A 112 8.09 -31.59 -24.79
CA PRO A 112 8.84 -30.66 -23.92
C PRO A 112 8.17 -29.29 -23.78
N ASN A 113 7.21 -28.93 -24.64
CA ASN A 113 6.50 -27.65 -24.57
C ASN A 113 5.25 -27.69 -23.70
N ARG A 114 4.81 -28.86 -23.22
CA ARG A 114 3.58 -29.01 -22.44
C ARG A 114 3.87 -29.53 -21.03
N LYS A 115 4.31 -28.62 -20.17
CA LYS A 115 4.51 -28.90 -18.74
C LYS A 115 3.18 -29.36 -18.11
N PRO A 116 3.20 -30.38 -17.23
CA PRO A 116 2.00 -30.79 -16.50
C PRO A 116 1.45 -29.63 -15.66
N PRO A 117 0.13 -29.57 -15.45
CA PRO A 117 -0.45 -28.53 -14.63
C PRO A 117 -0.15 -28.81 -13.13
N PRO A 118 0.17 -27.79 -12.31
CA PRO A 118 0.47 -27.94 -10.88
C PRO A 118 -0.55 -28.75 -10.06
N ILE A 119 -1.82 -28.68 -10.46
CA ILE A 119 -2.94 -29.42 -9.85
C ILE A 119 -2.71 -30.94 -9.78
N TRP A 120 -1.96 -31.54 -10.72
CA TRP A 120 -1.69 -32.98 -10.68
C TRP A 120 -0.81 -33.38 -9.49
N ALA A 121 0.22 -32.58 -9.21
CA ALA A 121 1.08 -32.80 -8.05
C ALA A 121 0.28 -32.63 -6.76
N LEU A 122 -0.49 -31.55 -6.64
CA LEU A 122 -1.29 -31.26 -5.45
C LEU A 122 -2.37 -32.32 -5.19
N ARG A 123 -3.05 -32.83 -6.23
CA ARG A 123 -4.02 -33.93 -6.08
C ARG A 123 -3.36 -35.21 -5.55
N SER A 124 -2.16 -35.53 -6.00
CA SER A 124 -1.41 -36.72 -5.56
C SER A 124 -1.03 -36.60 -4.09
N ILE A 125 -0.56 -35.41 -3.68
CA ILE A 125 -0.23 -35.09 -2.28
C ILE A 125 -1.49 -35.16 -1.40
N HIS A 126 -2.57 -34.49 -1.82
CA HIS A 126 -3.85 -34.47 -1.12
C HIS A 126 -4.43 -35.88 -0.91
N TYR A 127 -4.44 -36.71 -1.96
CA TYR A 127 -4.88 -38.09 -1.87
C TYR A 127 -4.07 -38.86 -0.81
N HIS A 128 -2.74 -38.69 -0.81
CA HIS A 128 -1.89 -39.36 0.17
C HIS A 128 -2.13 -38.86 1.60
N LEU A 129 -2.36 -37.55 1.81
CA LEU A 129 -2.67 -36.97 3.11
C LEU A 129 -4.01 -37.49 3.68
N ILE A 130 -4.99 -37.79 2.84
CA ILE A 130 -6.32 -38.25 3.30
C ILE A 130 -6.35 -39.76 3.53
N HIS A 131 -5.79 -40.55 2.61
CA HIS A 131 -6.01 -42.00 2.58
C HIS A 131 -4.96 -42.83 3.34
N HIS A 132 -3.82 -42.24 3.70
CA HIS A 132 -2.71 -42.98 4.35
C HIS A 132 -2.40 -42.51 5.78
N ARG A 133 -3.44 -42.25 6.59
CA ARG A 133 -3.31 -41.68 7.95
C ARG A 133 -2.35 -42.42 8.89
N ARG A 134 -2.28 -43.76 8.82
CA ARG A 134 -1.35 -44.55 9.66
C ARG A 134 0.11 -44.23 9.33
N THR A 135 0.47 -44.28 8.05
CA THR A 135 1.82 -43.98 7.56
C THR A 135 2.17 -42.51 7.77
N LEU A 136 1.19 -41.60 7.75
CA LEU A 136 1.43 -40.18 8.03
C LEU A 136 1.85 -39.94 9.48
N SER A 137 1.24 -40.62 10.45
CA SER A 137 1.63 -40.47 11.86
C SER A 137 3.12 -40.81 12.08
N GLU A 138 3.64 -41.80 11.38
CA GLU A 138 5.07 -42.17 11.44
C GLU A 138 5.93 -41.13 10.71
N LYS A 139 5.55 -40.75 9.48
CA LYS A 139 6.33 -39.80 8.67
C LYS A 139 6.35 -38.37 9.24
N PHE A 140 5.35 -38.01 10.03
CA PHE A 140 5.25 -36.71 10.70
C PHE A 140 5.64 -36.77 12.19
N ASP A 141 6.33 -37.84 12.62
CA ASP A 141 6.87 -37.98 13.98
C ASP A 141 5.81 -37.71 15.07
N GLY A 142 4.63 -38.29 14.89
CA GLY A 142 3.47 -38.14 15.78
C GLY A 142 2.74 -36.79 15.67
N ALA A 143 3.21 -35.84 14.85
CA ALA A 143 2.51 -34.58 14.64
C ALA A 143 1.15 -34.80 13.97
N LYS A 144 0.14 -34.09 14.46
CA LYS A 144 -1.24 -34.22 14.01
C LYS A 144 -1.46 -33.41 12.74
N ILE A 145 -1.80 -34.12 11.65
CA ILE A 145 -2.29 -33.50 10.41
C ILE A 145 -3.81 -33.41 10.45
N GLU A 146 -4.34 -32.20 10.31
CA GLU A 146 -5.78 -31.93 10.37
C GLU A 146 -6.21 -30.91 9.29
N ASP A 147 -7.53 -30.79 9.11
CA ASP A 147 -8.18 -29.82 8.22
C ASP A 147 -7.61 -29.79 6.79
N VAL A 148 -7.36 -30.98 6.21
CA VAL A 148 -6.83 -31.11 4.85
C VAL A 148 -7.91 -30.72 3.84
N GLU A 149 -7.70 -29.60 3.17
CA GLU A 149 -8.60 -29.00 2.19
C GLU A 149 -7.87 -28.75 0.86
N PHE A 150 -8.47 -29.18 -0.25
CA PHE A 150 -7.92 -28.91 -1.57
C PHE A 150 -8.70 -27.83 -2.32
N ILE A 151 -8.10 -26.65 -2.44
CA ILE A 151 -8.67 -25.49 -3.10
C ILE A 151 -8.23 -25.51 -4.57
N SER A 152 -8.99 -26.24 -5.41
CA SER A 152 -8.63 -26.47 -6.82
C SER A 152 -9.03 -25.34 -7.78
N ASN A 153 -10.03 -24.55 -7.40
CA ASN A 153 -10.67 -23.56 -8.28
C ASN A 153 -10.07 -22.16 -8.14
N ALA A 154 -9.17 -21.97 -7.17
CA ALA A 154 -8.39 -20.74 -7.05
C ALA A 154 -7.42 -20.60 -8.25
N LYS A 155 -7.09 -19.35 -8.59
CA LYS A 155 -6.15 -19.04 -9.67
C LYS A 155 -4.79 -19.73 -9.50
N VAL A 156 -4.33 -19.84 -8.26
CA VAL A 156 -3.22 -20.71 -7.86
C VAL A 156 -3.84 -21.80 -7.00
N PRO A 157 -3.95 -23.04 -7.48
CA PRO A 157 -4.45 -24.13 -6.66
C PRO A 157 -3.54 -24.33 -5.45
N ILE A 158 -4.15 -24.49 -4.28
CA ILE A 158 -3.44 -24.70 -3.02
C ILE A 158 -4.05 -25.87 -2.26
N LEU A 159 -3.20 -26.57 -1.51
CA LEU A 159 -3.57 -27.58 -0.54
C LEU A 159 -3.34 -26.98 0.85
N ARG A 160 -4.43 -26.75 1.57
CA ARG A 160 -4.41 -26.19 2.92
C ARG A 160 -4.55 -27.32 3.93
N PHE A 161 -3.79 -27.26 5.01
CA PHE A 161 -3.91 -28.18 6.14
C PHE A 161 -3.27 -27.56 7.38
N LYS A 162 -3.35 -28.25 8.52
CA LYS A 162 -2.66 -27.85 9.74
C LYS A 162 -1.75 -28.96 10.26
N ILE A 163 -0.62 -28.57 10.83
CA ILE A 163 0.26 -29.46 11.61
C ILE A 163 0.26 -28.98 13.05
N ASP A 164 -0.35 -29.77 13.95
CA ASP A 164 -0.56 -29.43 15.37
C ASP A 164 -1.12 -27.99 15.55
N GLY A 165 -2.16 -27.66 14.79
CA GLY A 165 -2.79 -26.35 14.77
C GLY A 165 -2.07 -25.26 13.96
N VAL A 166 -0.85 -25.46 13.46
CA VAL A 166 -0.14 -24.48 12.62
C VAL A 166 -0.64 -24.59 11.17
N PRO A 167 -1.22 -23.53 10.58
CA PRO A 167 -1.68 -23.55 9.19
C PRO A 167 -0.53 -23.69 8.20
N VAL A 168 -0.74 -24.49 7.16
CA VAL A 168 0.18 -24.73 6.04
C VAL A 168 -0.61 -24.59 4.74
N ASP A 169 -0.13 -23.71 3.86
CA ASP A 169 -0.64 -23.53 2.51
C ASP A 169 0.43 -24.03 1.52
N LEU A 170 0.14 -25.16 0.85
CA LEU A 170 1.03 -25.83 -0.08
C LEU A 170 0.60 -25.60 -1.52
N SER A 171 1.46 -24.96 -2.31
CA SER A 171 1.30 -24.78 -3.76
C SER A 171 2.29 -25.67 -4.53
N ALA A 172 2.15 -25.75 -5.85
CA ALA A 172 3.09 -26.47 -6.72
C ALA A 172 3.49 -25.66 -7.95
N SER A 173 4.68 -25.91 -8.49
CA SER A 173 5.20 -25.26 -9.70
C SER A 173 6.07 -26.21 -10.51
N PHE A 174 6.00 -26.13 -11.84
CA PHE A 174 6.90 -26.84 -12.78
C PHE A 174 7.96 -25.89 -13.39
N SER A 175 8.25 -24.78 -12.72
CA SER A 175 9.26 -23.81 -13.13
C SER A 175 10.67 -24.31 -12.80
N ASP A 176 11.60 -24.12 -13.74
CA ASP A 176 13.02 -24.38 -13.52
C ASP A 176 13.71 -23.25 -12.72
N ARG A 177 12.99 -22.15 -12.51
CA ARG A 177 13.41 -20.98 -11.75
C ARG A 177 12.68 -20.90 -10.41
N PRO A 178 13.30 -20.26 -9.39
CA PRO A 178 12.65 -19.91 -8.13
C PRO A 178 11.26 -19.30 -8.30
N PRO A 179 10.29 -19.65 -7.44
CA PRO A 179 9.02 -18.96 -7.38
C PRO A 179 9.25 -17.46 -7.13
N LYS A 180 8.53 -16.65 -7.90
CA LYS A 180 8.53 -15.19 -7.80
C LYS A 180 8.23 -14.70 -6.38
N SER A 181 7.39 -15.42 -5.62
CA SER A 181 7.06 -15.14 -4.22
C SER A 181 8.28 -15.21 -3.28
N CYS A 182 9.30 -16.02 -3.59
CA CYS A 182 10.51 -16.08 -2.77
C CYS A 182 11.36 -14.81 -2.97
N LEU A 183 11.44 -14.28 -4.19
CA LEU A 183 12.10 -13.00 -4.46
C LEU A 183 11.35 -11.82 -3.83
N ALA A 184 10.02 -11.88 -3.81
CA ALA A 184 9.21 -10.91 -3.07
C ALA A 184 9.56 -10.92 -1.56
N ALA A 185 9.69 -12.10 -0.95
CA ALA A 185 10.12 -12.21 0.45
C ALA A 185 11.53 -11.64 0.68
N LYS A 186 12.49 -11.94 -0.21
CA LYS A 186 13.85 -11.35 -0.16
C LYS A 186 13.83 -9.82 -0.24
N LEU A 187 13.00 -9.26 -1.13
CA LEU A 187 12.84 -7.81 -1.24
C LEU A 187 12.27 -7.20 0.05
N ILE A 188 11.29 -7.86 0.69
CA ILE A 188 10.73 -7.42 1.96
C ILE A 188 11.80 -7.43 3.06
N ASN A 189 12.64 -8.47 3.11
CA ASN A 189 13.77 -8.53 4.05
C ASN A 189 14.75 -7.38 3.86
N ALA A 190 15.01 -6.98 2.62
CA ALA A 190 15.85 -5.83 2.32
C ALA A 190 15.27 -4.52 2.91
N TYR A 191 13.96 -4.31 2.84
CA TYR A 191 13.33 -3.15 3.49
C TYR A 191 13.36 -3.24 5.02
N CYS A 192 13.19 -4.43 5.58
CA CYS A 192 13.34 -4.63 7.03
C CYS A 192 14.77 -4.31 7.49
N GLN A 193 15.77 -4.68 6.70
CA GLN A 193 17.19 -4.43 6.98
C GLN A 193 17.54 -2.94 6.90
N LEU A 194 16.88 -2.16 6.03
CA LEU A 194 17.08 -0.72 5.95
C LEU A 194 16.57 0.00 7.20
N ASP A 195 15.39 -0.38 7.69
CA ASP A 195 14.70 0.39 8.72
C ASP A 195 13.77 -0.47 9.59
N ASP A 196 14.13 -0.63 10.87
CA ASP A 196 13.35 -1.41 11.84
C ASP A 196 11.89 -0.94 11.98
N ARG A 197 11.63 0.35 11.73
CA ARG A 197 10.27 0.92 11.74
C ARG A 197 9.35 0.27 10.71
N PHE A 198 9.92 -0.24 9.61
CA PHE A 198 9.17 -0.94 8.56
C PHE A 198 8.53 -2.22 9.11
N ALA A 199 9.27 -3.06 9.83
CA ALA A 199 8.75 -4.31 10.38
C ALA A 199 7.66 -4.07 11.45
N ILE A 200 7.80 -3.00 12.24
CA ILE A 200 6.79 -2.56 13.21
C ILE A 200 5.49 -2.20 12.50
N LEU A 201 5.55 -1.35 11.46
CA LEU A 201 4.39 -0.94 10.68
C LEU A 201 3.73 -2.11 9.94
N VAL A 202 4.52 -2.99 9.33
CA VAL A 202 3.98 -4.20 8.67
C VAL A 202 3.23 -5.06 9.67
N THR A 203 3.80 -5.27 10.86
CA THR A 203 3.16 -6.08 11.91
C THR A 203 1.85 -5.46 12.35
N PHE A 204 1.85 -4.15 12.61
CA PHE A 204 0.65 -3.41 13.00
C PHE A 204 -0.43 -3.48 11.92
N LEU A 205 -0.13 -3.09 10.68
CA LEU A 205 -1.11 -3.08 9.58
C LEU A 205 -1.69 -4.47 9.30
N LYS A 206 -0.86 -5.52 9.33
CA LYS A 206 -1.33 -6.91 9.14
C LYS A 206 -2.33 -7.37 10.19
N MET A 207 -2.16 -6.92 11.43
CA MET A 207 -3.03 -7.31 12.55
C MET A 207 -4.27 -6.42 12.65
N TRP A 208 -4.12 -5.13 12.36
CA TRP A 208 -5.19 -4.15 12.45
C TRP A 208 -6.16 -4.25 11.28
N LEU A 209 -5.65 -4.25 10.04
CA LEU A 209 -6.44 -4.39 8.81
C LEU A 209 -6.54 -5.88 8.40
N LYS A 210 -6.71 -6.75 9.39
CA LYS A 210 -6.86 -8.18 9.14
C LYS A 210 -8.22 -8.42 8.50
N SER A 211 -8.24 -8.77 7.23
CA SER A 211 -9.45 -9.18 6.55
C SER A 211 -9.74 -10.65 6.76
N GLU A 212 -10.89 -10.90 7.36
CA GLU A 212 -11.60 -12.17 7.26
C GLU A 212 -12.43 -12.11 5.97
N GLY A 213 -12.30 -13.12 5.11
CA GLY A 213 -12.99 -13.14 3.82
C GLY A 213 -14.30 -13.91 3.93
N ASP A 214 -15.24 -13.63 3.04
CA ASP A 214 -16.38 -14.52 2.84
C ASP A 214 -15.87 -15.86 2.26
N PRO A 215 -16.19 -17.01 2.88
CA PRO A 215 -15.84 -18.33 2.35
C PRO A 215 -16.33 -18.57 0.91
N VAL A 216 -17.35 -17.84 0.46
CA VAL A 216 -18.06 -18.07 -0.81
C VAL A 216 -17.35 -17.43 -2.01
N ASP A 217 -16.74 -16.25 -1.88
CA ASP A 217 -16.16 -15.52 -3.04
C ASP A 217 -14.69 -15.10 -2.91
N HIS A 218 -14.04 -15.43 -1.78
CA HIS A 218 -12.62 -15.13 -1.50
C HIS A 218 -12.26 -13.64 -1.49
N LEU A 219 -13.22 -12.74 -1.67
CA LEU A 219 -13.02 -11.31 -1.54
C LEU A 219 -13.05 -10.91 -0.06
N LYS A 220 -12.41 -9.79 0.22
CA LYS A 220 -12.10 -9.33 1.57
C LYS A 220 -12.41 -7.84 1.68
N ASP A 221 -12.82 -7.41 2.88
CA ASP A 221 -13.05 -5.99 3.18
C ASP A 221 -11.77 -5.18 3.08
N PHE A 222 -10.65 -5.80 3.46
CA PHE A 222 -9.32 -5.25 3.36
C PHE A 222 -8.44 -6.09 2.42
N PRO A 223 -7.50 -5.48 1.67
CA PRO A 223 -6.58 -6.23 0.84
C PRO A 223 -5.72 -7.20 1.67
N ASN A 224 -5.13 -8.19 1.01
CA ASN A 224 -4.29 -9.16 1.71
C ASN A 224 -3.00 -8.52 2.28
N SER A 225 -2.33 -9.23 3.19
CA SER A 225 -1.11 -8.73 3.86
C SER A 225 0.00 -8.32 2.90
N TYR A 226 0.15 -9.02 1.77
CA TYR A 226 1.18 -8.70 0.80
C TYR A 226 0.89 -7.36 0.10
N SER A 227 -0.37 -7.11 -0.27
CA SER A 227 -0.80 -5.81 -0.80
C SER A 227 -0.54 -4.66 0.17
N PHE A 228 -0.79 -4.84 1.48
CA PHE A 228 -0.46 -3.82 2.48
C PHE A 228 1.03 -3.53 2.58
N ILE A 229 1.86 -4.57 2.53
CA ILE A 229 3.32 -4.42 2.52
C ILE A 229 3.75 -3.61 1.29
N LEU A 230 3.17 -3.88 0.12
CA LEU A 230 3.46 -3.13 -1.11
C LEU A 230 3.03 -1.66 -1.02
N LEU A 231 1.83 -1.39 -0.51
CA LEU A 231 1.37 -0.01 -0.27
C LEU A 231 2.29 0.72 0.73
N LEU A 232 2.73 0.03 1.78
CA LEU A 232 3.69 0.61 2.73
C LEU A 232 5.03 0.91 2.06
N ILE A 233 5.58 -0.01 1.28
CA ILE A 233 6.81 0.23 0.49
C ILE A 233 6.61 1.44 -0.42
N HIS A 234 5.49 1.51 -1.13
CA HIS A 234 5.19 2.60 -2.05
C HIS A 234 5.13 3.95 -1.35
N VAL A 235 4.39 4.08 -0.25
CA VAL A 235 4.30 5.37 0.44
C VAL A 235 5.66 5.81 0.99
N LEU A 236 6.46 4.89 1.53
CA LEU A 236 7.80 5.22 2.02
C LEU A 236 8.75 5.61 0.88
N GLN A 237 8.61 5.01 -0.31
CA GLN A 237 9.34 5.44 -1.51
C GLN A 237 8.87 6.82 -1.99
N TRP A 238 7.56 7.06 -1.97
CA TRP A 238 6.92 8.29 -2.43
C TRP A 238 7.41 9.50 -1.62
N TYR A 239 7.49 9.37 -0.29
CA TYR A 239 8.08 10.38 0.59
C TYR A 239 9.63 10.34 0.66
N ARG A 240 10.28 9.54 -0.19
CA ARG A 240 11.75 9.36 -0.25
C ARG A 240 12.39 8.90 1.07
N ILE A 241 11.61 8.27 1.94
CA ILE A 241 12.06 7.72 3.21
C ILE A 241 12.95 6.51 2.92
N VAL A 242 12.47 5.57 2.10
CA VAL A 242 13.24 4.42 1.60
C VAL A 242 13.52 4.56 0.09
N PRO A 243 14.62 3.99 -0.44
CA PRO A 243 14.87 3.97 -1.88
C PRO A 243 13.96 2.95 -2.59
N ASN A 244 13.78 3.10 -3.90
CA ASN A 244 13.26 2.02 -4.72
C ASN A 244 14.36 0.96 -4.93
N LEU A 245 14.31 -0.13 -4.16
CA LEU A 245 15.32 -1.19 -4.21
C LEU A 245 15.30 -1.97 -5.53
N TYR A 246 14.16 -2.09 -6.20
CA TYR A 246 14.10 -2.74 -7.51
C TYR A 246 14.92 -1.98 -8.56
N GLN A 247 14.91 -0.65 -8.51
CA GLN A 247 15.70 0.20 -9.40
C GLN A 247 17.17 0.29 -8.97
N THR A 248 17.42 0.59 -7.69
CA THR A 248 18.78 0.85 -7.18
C THR A 248 19.62 -0.42 -7.02
N HIS A 249 18.97 -1.57 -6.81
CA HIS A 249 19.60 -2.87 -6.58
C HIS A 249 19.03 -3.93 -7.53
N ALA A 250 18.85 -3.56 -8.82
CA ALA A 250 18.30 -4.46 -9.82
C ALA A 250 19.08 -5.77 -9.99
N TYR A 251 20.35 -5.83 -9.58
CA TYR A 251 21.14 -7.07 -9.59
C TYR A 251 20.65 -8.10 -8.55
N LEU A 252 20.05 -7.66 -7.44
CA LEU A 252 19.48 -8.52 -6.39
C LEU A 252 18.01 -8.88 -6.63
N PHE A 253 17.24 -7.93 -7.17
CA PHE A 253 15.76 -8.02 -7.16
C PHE A 253 15.12 -8.13 -8.54
N ASN A 254 15.91 -8.11 -9.63
CA ASN A 254 15.35 -8.38 -10.95
C ASN A 254 15.17 -9.88 -11.16
N HIS A 255 13.92 -10.34 -11.26
CA HIS A 255 13.58 -11.74 -11.43
C HIS A 255 14.12 -12.37 -12.74
N HIS A 256 14.45 -11.56 -13.76
CA HIS A 256 15.13 -12.07 -14.95
C HIS A 256 16.60 -12.40 -14.70
N LYS A 257 17.19 -11.84 -13.63
CA LYS A 257 18.57 -12.10 -13.19
C LYS A 257 18.67 -13.18 -12.12
N ALA A 258 17.61 -13.40 -11.35
CA ALA A 258 17.51 -14.50 -10.40
C ALA A 258 17.34 -15.84 -11.13
N THR A 259 18.46 -16.42 -11.54
CA THR A 259 18.51 -17.73 -12.22
C THR A 259 18.96 -18.85 -11.28
N SER A 260 19.55 -18.52 -10.14
CA SER A 260 20.00 -19.52 -9.15
C SER A 260 18.95 -19.75 -8.07
N TRP A 261 18.87 -20.99 -7.59
CA TRP A 261 18.13 -21.33 -6.39
C TRP A 261 18.83 -20.83 -5.11
N ASP A 262 20.12 -20.54 -5.18
CA ASP A 262 20.88 -19.97 -4.06
C ASP A 262 20.38 -18.57 -3.70
N ASP A 263 19.86 -17.82 -4.70
CA ASP A 263 19.30 -16.48 -4.51
C ASP A 263 18.11 -16.46 -3.55
N VAL A 264 17.43 -17.61 -3.38
CA VAL A 264 16.21 -17.77 -2.57
C VAL A 264 16.38 -18.80 -1.45
N ASN A 265 17.62 -19.17 -1.11
CA ASN A 265 17.89 -20.12 -0.05
C ASN A 265 17.71 -19.47 1.34
N LEU A 266 16.75 -19.97 2.12
CA LEU A 266 16.50 -19.49 3.49
C LEU A 266 17.67 -19.74 4.47
N GLU A 267 18.59 -20.63 4.15
CA GLU A 267 19.79 -20.87 4.96
C GLU A 267 20.91 -19.88 4.64
N SER A 268 20.76 -19.09 3.56
CA SER A 268 21.74 -18.09 3.16
C SER A 268 21.52 -16.77 3.89
N ASP A 269 22.59 -16.21 4.44
CA ASP A 269 22.60 -14.85 4.98
C ASP A 269 22.19 -13.83 3.90
N GLU A 270 22.53 -14.07 2.63
CA GLU A 270 22.17 -13.18 1.52
C GLU A 270 20.66 -13.10 1.27
N PHE A 271 19.88 -14.06 1.75
CA PHE A 271 18.43 -14.00 1.67
C PHE A 271 17.81 -13.15 2.80
N TRP A 272 18.33 -13.28 4.01
CA TRP A 272 17.82 -12.58 5.19
C TRP A 272 18.37 -11.15 5.34
N MET A 273 19.59 -10.93 4.88
CA MET A 273 20.32 -9.66 4.94
C MET A 273 20.91 -9.34 3.55
N PRO A 274 20.06 -9.11 2.53
CA PRO A 274 20.49 -8.99 1.14
C PRO A 274 21.30 -7.72 0.83
N LEU A 275 21.23 -6.69 1.68
CA LEU A 275 21.93 -5.43 1.45
C LEU A 275 23.28 -5.40 2.15
N ASP A 276 24.26 -4.78 1.49
CA ASP A 276 25.57 -4.55 2.08
C ASP A 276 25.55 -3.48 3.18
N GLN A 277 26.55 -3.53 4.06
CA GLN A 277 26.66 -2.62 5.21
C GLN A 277 26.74 -1.14 4.82
N LYS A 278 27.36 -0.81 3.68
CA LYS A 278 27.48 0.59 3.22
C LYS A 278 26.12 1.13 2.82
N THR A 279 25.30 0.34 2.15
CA THR A 279 23.92 0.69 1.80
C THR A 279 23.08 0.99 3.04
N ILE A 280 23.20 0.16 4.08
CA ILE A 280 22.50 0.34 5.36
C ILE A 280 22.95 1.64 6.06
N ILE A 281 24.26 1.85 6.21
CA ILE A 281 24.81 3.05 6.88
C ILE A 281 24.37 4.33 6.14
N CYS A 282 24.45 4.33 4.80
CA CYS A 282 24.01 5.46 3.99
C CYS A 282 22.52 5.79 4.20
N HIS A 283 21.68 4.77 4.35
CA HIS A 283 20.26 4.97 4.66
C HIS A 283 20.05 5.51 6.08
N GLN A 284 20.75 4.96 7.07
CA GLN A 284 20.64 5.38 8.48
C GLN A 284 21.07 6.83 8.74
N GLN A 285 21.91 7.39 7.86
CA GLN A 285 22.34 8.79 7.92
C GLN A 285 21.33 9.79 7.34
N ARG A 286 20.22 9.31 6.75
CA ARG A 286 19.21 10.21 6.16
C ARG A 286 18.41 10.94 7.25
N PRO A 287 18.00 12.21 7.02
CA PRO A 287 17.17 12.95 7.96
C PRO A 287 15.86 12.25 8.34
N SER A 288 15.30 11.47 7.41
CA SER A 288 14.08 10.67 7.63
C SER A 288 14.23 9.61 8.73
N LYS A 289 15.45 9.29 9.18
CA LYS A 289 15.68 8.36 10.30
C LYS A 289 15.11 8.88 11.63
N HIS A 290 14.96 10.20 11.78
CA HIS A 290 14.41 10.82 12.99
C HIS A 290 12.89 10.71 13.13
N LEU A 291 12.17 10.34 12.06
CA LEU A 291 10.72 10.21 12.12
C LEU A 291 10.29 9.09 13.08
N THR A 292 9.20 9.29 13.82
CA THR A 292 8.65 8.24 14.67
C THR A 292 7.85 7.22 13.86
N VAL A 293 7.60 6.04 14.43
CA VAL A 293 6.68 5.05 13.81
C VAL A 293 5.28 5.67 13.59
N VAL A 294 4.82 6.54 14.49
CA VAL A 294 3.51 7.20 14.40
C VAL A 294 3.46 8.18 13.23
N GLN A 295 4.52 8.97 13.04
CA GLN A 295 4.64 9.86 11.88
C GLN A 295 4.62 9.07 10.56
N LEU A 296 5.29 7.91 10.50
CA LEU A 296 5.24 7.05 9.32
C LEU A 296 3.86 6.42 9.10
N LEU A 297 3.18 6.01 10.18
CA LEU A 297 1.82 5.49 10.12
C LEU A 297 0.82 6.55 9.65
N TYR A 298 0.99 7.79 10.11
CA TYR A 298 0.21 8.94 9.64
C TYR A 298 0.41 9.17 8.15
N LEU A 299 1.65 9.20 7.66
CA LEU A 299 1.93 9.32 6.21
C LEU A 299 1.27 8.19 5.41
N PHE A 300 1.28 6.96 5.91
CA PHE A 300 0.57 5.85 5.30
C PHE A 300 -0.94 6.12 5.24
N GLY A 301 -1.57 6.50 6.36
CA GLY A 301 -3.00 6.83 6.41
C GLY A 301 -3.36 7.94 5.43
N THR A 302 -2.72 9.11 5.55
CA THR A 302 -2.99 10.29 4.71
C THR A 302 -2.78 10.02 3.22
N GLN A 303 -1.85 9.15 2.85
CA GLN A 303 -1.61 8.83 1.44
C GLN A 303 -2.81 8.11 0.80
N TYR A 304 -3.57 7.35 1.57
CA TYR A 304 -4.60 6.44 1.08
C TYR A 304 -6.02 6.78 1.58
N THR A 305 -6.22 7.95 2.21
CA THR A 305 -7.54 8.45 2.63
C THR A 305 -8.36 9.11 1.53
N THR A 306 -7.80 9.30 0.33
CA THR A 306 -8.53 9.90 -0.80
C THR A 306 -9.04 8.81 -1.74
N LYS A 307 -10.35 8.55 -1.75
CA LYS A 307 -10.98 7.52 -2.60
C LYS A 307 -10.63 7.68 -4.08
N ASN A 308 -10.75 8.91 -4.62
CA ASN A 308 -10.39 9.19 -6.02
C ASN A 308 -8.95 8.78 -6.36
N ARG A 309 -8.01 8.86 -5.40
CA ARG A 309 -6.62 8.43 -5.64
C ARG A 309 -6.52 6.92 -5.82
N LEU A 310 -7.22 6.15 -4.98
CA LEU A 310 -7.25 4.70 -5.11
C LEU A 310 -8.00 4.26 -6.37
N ASP A 311 -9.03 4.99 -6.76
CA ASP A 311 -9.89 4.67 -7.90
C ASP A 311 -9.27 5.03 -9.25
N GLU A 312 -8.56 6.16 -9.33
CA GLU A 312 -7.97 6.67 -10.59
C GLU A 312 -6.56 6.15 -10.87
N TYR A 313 -5.80 5.73 -9.85
CA TYR A 313 -4.38 5.39 -10.00
C TYR A 313 -4.04 3.94 -9.65
N SER A 314 -3.12 3.38 -10.42
CA SER A 314 -2.37 2.18 -10.08
C SER A 314 -1.06 2.55 -9.36
N PHE A 315 -0.76 1.87 -8.27
CA PHE A 315 0.48 2.06 -7.49
C PHE A 315 1.59 1.21 -8.10
N ASN A 316 2.58 1.84 -8.75
CA ASN A 316 3.59 1.13 -9.50
C ASN A 316 4.83 0.84 -8.66
N MET A 317 4.99 -0.41 -8.20
CA MET A 317 6.12 -0.82 -7.35
C MET A 317 7.46 -0.81 -8.10
N LYS A 318 7.45 -0.93 -9.43
CA LYS A 318 8.68 -0.92 -10.25
C LYS A 318 9.29 0.47 -10.35
N THR A 319 8.46 1.51 -10.31
CA THR A 319 8.89 2.91 -10.43
C THR A 319 8.76 3.71 -9.15
N GLY A 320 7.97 3.23 -8.19
CA GLY A 320 7.55 3.99 -7.01
C GLY A 320 6.59 5.13 -7.35
N ALA A 321 5.97 5.12 -8.54
CA ALA A 321 5.13 6.20 -9.03
C ALA A 321 3.64 5.80 -9.08
N LEU A 322 2.77 6.82 -9.11
CA LEU A 322 1.37 6.67 -9.46
C LEU A 322 1.23 6.66 -10.98
N GLN A 323 0.41 5.74 -11.49
CA GLN A 323 0.08 5.63 -12.90
C GLN A 323 -1.43 5.71 -13.07
N LEU A 324 -1.92 6.46 -14.04
CA LEU A 324 -3.36 6.50 -14.30
C LEU A 324 -3.84 5.09 -14.70
N LYS A 325 -4.91 4.61 -14.07
CA LYS A 325 -5.50 3.31 -14.40
C LYS A 325 -5.99 3.32 -15.84
N LYS A 326 -5.86 2.16 -16.50
CA LYS A 326 -6.56 1.89 -17.75
C LYS A 326 -8.01 1.50 -17.42
N SER A 327 -8.94 1.71 -18.36
CA SER A 327 -10.34 1.34 -18.15
C SER A 327 -10.45 -0.16 -17.81
N ARG A 328 -11.29 -0.49 -16.80
CA ARG A 328 -11.55 -1.85 -16.26
C ARG A 328 -10.53 -2.43 -15.26
N GLU A 329 -9.75 -1.61 -14.57
CA GLU A 329 -8.91 -2.07 -13.45
C GLU A 329 -9.70 -2.22 -12.14
N TYR A 330 -9.19 -3.06 -11.23
CA TYR A 330 -9.78 -3.29 -9.89
C TYR A 330 -9.81 -2.00 -9.04
N SER A 331 -10.69 -1.96 -8.03
CA SER A 331 -10.84 -0.82 -7.10
C SER A 331 -9.51 -0.42 -6.47
N LEU A 332 -8.72 -1.38 -5.99
CA LEU A 332 -7.32 -1.16 -5.61
C LEU A 332 -6.39 -1.76 -6.66
N SER A 333 -5.66 -0.92 -7.42
CA SER A 333 -4.72 -1.39 -8.45
C SER A 333 -3.27 -1.23 -8.03
N ILE A 334 -2.54 -2.33 -7.89
CA ILE A 334 -1.12 -2.38 -7.56
C ILE A 334 -0.39 -3.09 -8.70
N ILE A 335 0.59 -2.41 -9.29
CA ILE A 335 1.49 -3.01 -10.29
C ILE A 335 2.68 -3.57 -9.54
N ASP A 336 2.66 -4.88 -9.34
CA ASP A 336 3.71 -5.63 -8.65
C ASP A 336 5.00 -5.73 -9.50
N ILE A 337 6.12 -5.95 -8.82
CA ILE A 337 7.43 -6.18 -9.44
C ILE A 337 7.48 -7.57 -10.10
N TYR A 338 6.88 -8.55 -9.44
CA TYR A 338 6.98 -9.97 -9.70
C TYR A 338 5.66 -10.60 -10.17
N ASP A 339 4.53 -10.33 -9.49
CA ASP A 339 3.22 -10.83 -9.94
C ASP A 339 2.74 -10.01 -11.16
N GLU A 340 2.31 -10.71 -12.21
CA GLU A 340 1.68 -10.06 -13.37
C GLU A 340 0.23 -9.66 -13.08
N ASN A 341 -0.33 -10.20 -12.01
CA ASN A 341 -1.67 -9.94 -11.56
C ASN A 341 -1.66 -8.93 -10.44
N ASN A 342 -2.66 -8.07 -10.41
CA ASN A 342 -2.82 -7.07 -9.37
C ASN A 342 -2.98 -7.72 -7.97
N PRO A 343 -2.05 -7.54 -7.02
CA PRO A 343 -2.21 -8.03 -5.65
C PRO A 343 -3.41 -7.43 -4.91
N GLY A 344 -3.80 -6.20 -5.27
CA GLY A 344 -4.95 -5.49 -4.71
C GLY A 344 -6.32 -6.11 -5.06
N ARG A 345 -6.37 -7.07 -6.00
CA ARG A 345 -7.61 -7.74 -6.44
C ARG A 345 -8.38 -8.50 -5.35
N SER A 346 -7.77 -8.72 -4.19
CA SER A 346 -8.43 -9.38 -3.06
C SER A 346 -9.36 -8.44 -2.29
N ALA A 347 -9.19 -7.13 -2.42
CA ALA A 347 -10.11 -6.16 -1.83
C ALA A 347 -11.37 -6.06 -2.69
N ARG A 348 -12.55 -6.16 -2.06
CA ARG A 348 -13.83 -5.97 -2.75
C ARG A 348 -14.03 -4.51 -3.15
N ASP A 349 -13.83 -3.63 -2.17
CA ASP A 349 -13.98 -2.19 -2.28
C ASP A 349 -12.79 -1.50 -1.55
N THR A 350 -12.49 -0.29 -1.95
CA THR A 350 -11.53 0.60 -1.31
C THR A 350 -12.18 1.47 -0.23
N GLU A 351 -13.51 1.58 -0.19
CA GLU A 351 -14.24 2.46 0.72
C GLU A 351 -13.97 2.16 2.21
N TYR A 352 -14.08 0.91 2.63
CA TYR A 352 -13.78 0.52 4.02
C TYR A 352 -12.33 0.79 4.40
N LEU A 353 -11.39 0.58 3.48
CA LEU A 353 -9.99 0.91 3.69
C LEU A 353 -9.81 2.43 3.87
N VAL A 354 -10.40 3.21 2.97
CA VAL A 354 -10.33 4.68 3.02
C VAL A 354 -10.85 5.18 4.36
N GLU A 355 -12.00 4.70 4.79
CA GLU A 355 -12.65 5.21 5.98
C GLU A 355 -11.97 4.76 7.28
N ALA A 356 -11.50 3.52 7.34
CA ALA A 356 -10.65 3.07 8.44
C ALA A 356 -9.36 3.93 8.55
N LEU A 357 -8.75 4.30 7.42
CA LEU A 357 -7.58 5.17 7.40
C LEU A 357 -7.90 6.62 7.77
N ARG A 358 -9.08 7.14 7.43
CA ARG A 358 -9.53 8.48 7.88
C ARG A 358 -9.66 8.53 9.40
N LEU A 359 -10.32 7.53 9.99
CA LEU A 359 -10.45 7.41 11.44
C LEU A 359 -9.09 7.26 12.14
N LEU A 360 -8.16 6.51 11.54
CA LEU A 360 -6.78 6.45 12.01
C LEU A 360 -6.12 7.83 11.99
N THR A 361 -6.15 8.53 10.85
CA THR A 361 -5.49 9.84 10.73
C THR A 361 -6.06 10.84 11.71
N ARG A 362 -7.38 10.85 11.91
CA ARG A 362 -8.06 11.70 12.90
C ARG A 362 -7.61 11.38 14.32
N THR A 363 -7.50 10.09 14.65
CA THR A 363 -7.02 9.67 15.97
C THR A 363 -5.58 10.14 16.21
N ILE A 364 -4.75 10.19 15.16
CA ILE A 364 -3.37 10.70 15.26
C ILE A 364 -3.31 12.24 15.34
N THR A 365 -4.19 12.96 14.66
CA THR A 365 -4.20 14.44 14.67
C THR A 365 -4.95 15.04 15.88
N ASP A 366 -5.72 14.22 16.60
CA ASP A 366 -6.37 14.55 17.88
C ASP A 366 -5.85 13.60 18.99
N PRO A 367 -4.59 13.78 19.46
CA PRO A 367 -3.94 12.83 20.35
C PRO A 367 -4.58 12.82 21.74
N ARG A 368 -4.86 11.62 22.25
CA ARG A 368 -5.48 11.38 23.56
C ARG A 368 -4.97 10.09 24.18
N HIS A 369 -5.14 9.88 25.48
CA HIS A 369 -4.70 8.63 26.11
C HIS A 369 -5.37 7.38 25.49
N GLY A 370 -4.65 6.26 25.41
CA GLY A 370 -5.18 4.99 24.90
C GLY A 370 -5.39 4.94 23.38
N MET A 371 -4.60 5.70 22.61
CA MET A 371 -4.73 5.78 21.14
C MET A 371 -4.68 4.41 20.46
N LEU A 372 -3.76 3.52 20.86
CA LEU A 372 -3.63 2.21 20.22
C LEU A 372 -4.94 1.42 20.32
N GLN A 373 -5.58 1.43 21.49
CA GLN A 373 -6.85 0.75 21.70
C GLN A 373 -7.96 1.38 20.84
N SER A 374 -8.06 2.72 20.82
CA SER A 374 -9.01 3.43 19.93
C SER A 374 -8.81 3.06 18.46
N ILE A 375 -7.55 2.94 18.00
CA ILE A 375 -7.26 2.58 16.62
C ILE A 375 -7.68 1.13 16.34
N LEU A 376 -7.35 0.19 17.22
CA LEU A 376 -7.75 -1.22 17.07
C LEU A 376 -9.27 -1.38 17.02
N GLU A 377 -10.00 -0.56 17.80
CA GLU A 377 -11.47 -0.57 17.82
C GLU A 377 -12.10 -0.16 16.49
N ILE A 378 -11.41 0.65 15.67
CA ILE A 378 -11.89 1.03 14.33
C ILE A 378 -12.26 -0.21 13.51
N THR A 379 -11.42 -1.23 13.53
CA THR A 379 -11.67 -2.45 12.74
C THR A 379 -12.41 -3.52 13.52
N SER A 380 -12.13 -3.69 14.81
CA SER A 380 -12.81 -4.73 15.60
C SER A 380 -14.29 -4.43 15.86
N GLN A 381 -14.68 -3.16 15.84
CA GLN A 381 -16.08 -2.71 15.99
C GLN A 381 -16.68 -2.20 14.67
N GLN A 382 -15.96 -2.37 13.55
CA GLN A 382 -16.42 -1.93 12.22
C GLN A 382 -16.90 -0.46 12.19
N LEU A 383 -16.18 0.45 12.88
CA LEU A 383 -16.58 1.87 12.98
C LEU A 383 -16.58 2.61 11.64
N TYR A 384 -16.07 1.97 10.59
CA TYR A 384 -16.05 2.44 9.21
C TYR A 384 -17.33 2.05 8.42
N GLU A 385 -18.22 1.23 8.99
CA GLU A 385 -19.46 0.78 8.34
C GLU A 385 -20.69 1.64 8.69
N ASP A 386 -20.61 2.52 9.70
CA ASP A 386 -21.74 3.30 10.21
C ASP A 386 -22.29 4.29 9.14
N PRO A 387 -23.44 3.97 8.51
CA PRO A 387 -23.99 4.77 7.42
C PRO A 387 -24.75 6.01 7.92
N GLU A 388 -25.04 6.10 9.23
CA GLU A 388 -25.66 7.27 9.84
C GLU A 388 -24.64 8.31 10.31
N ARG A 389 -23.34 8.00 10.22
CA ARG A 389 -22.31 9.01 10.41
C ARG A 389 -22.41 9.97 9.24
N PRO A 390 -22.82 11.24 9.45
CA PRO A 390 -22.86 12.20 8.36
C PRO A 390 -21.47 12.24 7.74
N SER A 391 -21.42 12.19 6.40
CA SER A 391 -20.27 12.71 5.66
C SER A 391 -19.87 14.01 6.36
N ILE A 392 -18.71 14.02 7.00
CA ILE A 392 -18.21 15.21 7.67
C ILE A 392 -17.68 16.10 6.54
N LEU A 393 -18.63 16.64 5.76
CA LEU A 393 -18.43 17.83 4.98
C LEU A 393 -17.82 18.86 5.92
N ALA A 394 -16.80 19.59 5.46
CA ALA A 394 -16.33 20.75 6.18
C ALA A 394 -17.56 21.58 6.61
N PRO A 395 -17.65 22.02 7.88
CA PRO A 395 -18.79 22.80 8.32
C PRO A 395 -18.97 23.97 7.36
N ASP A 396 -20.22 24.32 7.05
CA ASP A 396 -20.51 25.49 6.22
C ASP A 396 -19.66 26.67 6.72
N PRO A 397 -18.89 27.31 5.84
CA PRO A 397 -17.91 28.30 6.26
C PRO A 397 -18.64 29.41 7.03
N THR A 398 -18.21 29.65 8.26
CA THR A 398 -18.75 30.73 9.08
C THR A 398 -18.58 32.08 8.36
N GLU A 399 -19.38 33.09 8.68
CA GLU A 399 -19.23 34.43 8.10
C GLU A 399 -17.78 34.96 8.25
N THR A 400 -17.12 34.63 9.36
CA THR A 400 -15.70 34.94 9.62
C THR A 400 -14.76 34.20 8.66
N THR A 401 -14.99 32.91 8.45
CA THR A 401 -14.25 32.07 7.49
C THR A 401 -14.40 32.59 6.07
N GLN A 402 -15.62 32.93 5.66
CA GLN A 402 -15.91 33.49 4.34
C GLN A 402 -15.18 34.83 4.12
N LYS A 403 -15.24 35.74 5.12
CA LYS A 403 -14.51 37.02 5.07
C LYS A 403 -13.00 36.83 4.96
N THR A 404 -12.44 35.84 5.67
CA THR A 404 -11.01 35.52 5.64
C THR A 404 -10.59 34.97 4.27
N CYS A 405 -11.36 34.05 3.70
CA CYS A 405 -11.12 33.52 2.35
C CYS A 405 -11.20 34.63 1.29
N ILE A 406 -12.22 35.49 1.34
CA ILE A 406 -12.34 36.65 0.44
C ILE A 406 -11.12 37.57 0.57
N LYS A 407 -10.63 37.80 1.79
CA LYS A 407 -9.42 38.60 2.02
C LYS A 407 -8.18 37.97 1.37
N MET A 408 -7.98 36.66 1.55
CA MET A 408 -6.86 35.92 0.92
C MET A 408 -6.94 35.95 -0.60
N ILE A 409 -8.14 35.76 -1.16
CA ILE A 409 -8.38 35.86 -2.61
C ILE A 409 -8.00 37.25 -3.13
N ARG A 410 -8.43 38.31 -2.44
CA ARG A 410 -8.03 39.70 -2.78
C ARG A 410 -6.52 39.90 -2.70
N GLU A 411 -5.84 39.32 -1.71
CA GLU A 411 -4.39 39.44 -1.55
C GLU A 411 -3.63 38.72 -2.68
N VAL A 412 -4.06 37.52 -3.07
CA VAL A 412 -3.52 36.80 -4.24
C VAL A 412 -3.76 37.59 -5.53
N ILE A 413 -4.95 38.15 -5.71
CA ILE A 413 -5.26 39.01 -6.86
C ILE A 413 -4.35 40.24 -6.88
N ASN A 414 -4.21 40.94 -5.76
CA ASN A 414 -3.39 42.15 -5.66
C ASN A 414 -1.88 41.91 -5.86
N THR A 415 -1.41 40.69 -5.58
CA THR A 415 0.00 40.31 -5.79
C THR A 415 0.25 39.79 -7.21
N THR A 416 -0.77 39.28 -7.89
CA THR A 416 -0.67 38.66 -9.22
C THR A 416 -1.01 39.64 -10.36
N ILE A 417 -1.89 40.61 -10.11
CA ILE A 417 -2.31 41.61 -11.10
C ILE A 417 -1.45 42.87 -10.96
N SER A 418 -1.00 43.44 -12.09
CA SER A 418 -0.15 44.63 -12.19
C SER A 418 -0.61 45.79 -11.28
N GLU A 419 0.35 46.56 -10.74
CA GLU A 419 0.06 47.72 -9.88
C GLU A 419 -0.86 48.76 -10.52
N ASP A 420 -0.93 48.78 -11.85
CA ASP A 420 -1.74 49.71 -12.65
C ASP A 420 -3.25 49.36 -12.70
N ILE A 421 -3.66 48.19 -12.22
CA ILE A 421 -5.07 47.69 -12.24
C ILE A 421 -5.69 47.73 -10.82
N LYS A 422 -5.00 48.33 -9.85
CA LYS A 422 -5.33 48.27 -8.40
C LYS A 422 -6.64 48.91 -7.95
N THR A 423 -7.50 49.43 -8.84
CA THR A 423 -8.69 50.16 -8.41
C THR A 423 -9.97 49.53 -8.97
N ASP A 424 -10.68 48.84 -8.06
CA ASP A 424 -12.08 48.39 -8.12
C ASP A 424 -12.39 47.12 -8.93
N TYR A 425 -12.16 45.97 -8.26
CA TYR A 425 -12.72 44.68 -8.64
C TYR A 425 -13.64 44.11 -7.54
N PHE A 426 -14.71 43.46 -7.97
CA PHE A 426 -15.64 42.68 -7.15
C PHE A 426 -15.30 41.21 -7.28
N VAL A 427 -15.35 40.48 -6.16
CA VAL A 427 -15.18 39.03 -6.12
C VAL A 427 -16.54 38.46 -5.74
N ASP A 428 -17.21 37.82 -6.70
CA ASP A 428 -18.46 37.12 -6.50
C ASP A 428 -18.13 35.63 -6.31
N ILE A 429 -18.40 35.09 -5.12
CA ILE A 429 -18.22 33.65 -4.90
C ILE A 429 -19.42 32.92 -5.50
N LEU A 430 -19.16 32.06 -6.48
CA LEU A 430 -20.18 31.33 -7.23
C LEU A 430 -20.66 30.10 -6.46
N THR A 431 -19.72 29.32 -5.92
CA THR A 431 -20.02 28.12 -5.17
C THR A 431 -19.04 27.94 -4.02
N TRP A 432 -19.57 27.37 -2.93
CA TRP A 432 -18.82 26.79 -1.83
C TRP A 432 -19.11 25.30 -1.89
N GLU A 433 -18.14 24.52 -2.35
CA GLU A 433 -18.29 23.06 -2.35
C GLU A 433 -17.46 22.51 -1.20
N PRO A 434 -18.09 22.16 -0.05
CA PRO A 434 -17.41 21.45 1.00
C PRO A 434 -17.02 20.06 0.47
N ALA A 435 -15.74 19.78 0.50
CA ALA A 435 -15.17 18.45 0.32
C ALA A 435 -14.40 18.08 1.60
N GLU A 436 -13.95 16.84 1.72
CA GLU A 436 -13.21 16.40 2.91
C GLU A 436 -11.94 17.23 3.10
N ASN A 437 -11.91 18.00 4.19
CA ASN A 437 -10.82 18.88 4.63
C ASN A 437 -10.45 20.02 3.65
N ILE A 438 -11.27 20.24 2.62
CA ILE A 438 -11.04 21.23 1.58
C ILE A 438 -12.35 21.96 1.33
N LEU A 439 -12.30 23.28 1.34
CA LEU A 439 -13.33 24.10 0.75
C LEU A 439 -12.89 24.49 -0.65
N GLU A 440 -13.61 23.97 -1.65
CA GLU A 440 -13.43 24.43 -3.01
C GLU A 440 -14.26 25.70 -3.20
N ILE A 441 -13.56 26.80 -3.48
CA ILE A 441 -14.17 28.11 -3.72
C ILE A 441 -14.02 28.41 -5.21
N SER A 442 -15.16 28.47 -5.90
CA SER A 442 -15.22 29.03 -7.25
C SER A 442 -15.58 30.50 -7.13
N ALA A 443 -14.70 31.39 -7.59
CA ALA A 443 -14.93 32.82 -7.54
C ALA A 443 -14.89 33.43 -8.95
N LYS A 444 -15.88 34.27 -9.24
CA LYS A 444 -15.95 35.14 -10.43
C LYS A 444 -15.44 36.52 -10.05
N ILE A 445 -14.44 37.00 -10.77
CA ILE A 445 -13.93 38.37 -10.61
C ILE A 445 -14.60 39.27 -11.64
N ARG A 446 -15.15 40.40 -11.20
CA ARG A 446 -15.67 41.47 -12.06
C ARG A 446 -14.86 42.73 -11.83
N CYS A 447 -14.26 43.29 -12.85
CA CYS A 447 -13.54 44.56 -12.76
C CYS A 447 -14.37 45.69 -13.36
N ASP A 448 -14.44 46.86 -12.71
CA ASP A 448 -15.06 48.05 -13.31
C ASP A 448 -14.03 48.73 -14.24
N THR A 449 -14.20 48.50 -15.54
CA THR A 449 -13.25 48.97 -16.57
C THR A 449 -13.37 50.44 -16.91
N ARG A 450 -14.25 51.22 -16.26
CA ARG A 450 -14.39 52.68 -16.53
C ARG A 450 -13.07 53.46 -16.36
N ARG A 451 -12.12 52.97 -15.56
CA ARG A 451 -10.78 53.57 -15.38
C ARG A 451 -9.69 53.01 -16.29
N VAL A 452 -9.85 51.79 -16.81
CA VAL A 452 -8.88 51.20 -17.75
C VAL A 452 -8.85 51.99 -19.06
N VAL A 453 -9.98 52.59 -19.44
CA VAL A 453 -10.11 53.47 -20.61
C VAL A 453 -9.30 54.78 -20.46
N GLU A 454 -9.06 55.29 -19.25
CA GLU A 454 -8.24 56.50 -19.04
C GLU A 454 -6.74 56.24 -19.27
N LEU A 455 -6.26 55.02 -19.01
CA LEU A 455 -4.87 54.60 -19.25
C LEU A 455 -4.53 54.45 -20.75
N PHE A 456 -5.54 54.20 -21.60
CA PHE A 456 -5.36 54.07 -23.06
C PHE A 456 -5.63 55.38 -23.83
N ASN A 457 -6.20 56.40 -23.19
CA ASN A 457 -6.57 57.68 -23.83
C ASN A 457 -5.41 58.71 -23.89
N GLY A 458 -4.19 58.25 -24.21
CA GLY A 458 -3.10 59.12 -24.64
C GLY A 458 -3.35 59.67 -26.06
N PRO A 459 -2.81 60.85 -26.43
CA PRO A 459 -3.32 61.70 -27.51
C PRO A 459 -3.05 61.24 -28.96
N LYS A 460 -2.84 59.95 -29.24
CA LYS A 460 -2.54 59.47 -30.60
C LYS A 460 -3.12 58.09 -30.88
N SER A 461 -4.34 58.06 -31.45
CA SER A 461 -4.74 57.13 -32.53
C SER A 461 -6.28 57.06 -32.64
N THR A 462 -6.84 57.72 -33.65
CA THR A 462 -8.29 57.76 -33.93
C THR A 462 -8.83 56.46 -34.57
N GLU A 463 -7.98 55.59 -35.11
CA GLU A 463 -8.38 54.27 -35.63
C GLU A 463 -8.39 53.18 -34.56
N ILE A 464 -7.51 53.25 -33.57
CA ILE A 464 -7.51 52.34 -32.41
C ILE A 464 -8.70 52.66 -31.49
N GLN A 465 -9.09 53.93 -31.35
CA GLN A 465 -10.27 54.32 -30.58
C GLN A 465 -11.57 53.72 -31.11
N LYS A 466 -11.74 53.67 -32.44
CA LYS A 466 -12.96 53.13 -33.05
C LYS A 466 -13.04 51.60 -32.96
N LEU A 467 -11.91 50.92 -33.12
CA LEU A 467 -11.77 49.46 -32.93
C LEU A 467 -11.89 49.07 -31.44
N ALA A 468 -11.43 49.93 -30.54
CA ALA A 468 -11.58 49.76 -29.09
C ALA A 468 -13.03 49.97 -28.66
N GLU A 469 -13.75 50.98 -29.13
CA GLU A 469 -15.17 51.19 -28.80
C GLU A 469 -16.07 50.03 -29.28
N GLU A 470 -15.84 49.51 -30.48
CA GLU A 470 -16.58 48.34 -31.01
C GLU A 470 -16.20 47.01 -30.31
N SER A 471 -14.96 46.90 -29.79
CA SER A 471 -14.50 45.71 -29.04
C SER A 471 -14.79 45.79 -27.53
N LEU A 472 -14.85 46.99 -26.96
CA LEU A 472 -15.13 47.26 -25.54
C LEU A 472 -16.57 46.90 -25.16
N GLN A 473 -17.50 46.97 -26.12
CA GLN A 473 -18.87 46.51 -25.88
C GLN A 473 -18.97 44.99 -25.66
N LYS A 474 -17.92 44.22 -25.98
CA LYS A 474 -17.78 42.78 -25.68
C LYS A 474 -16.88 42.46 -24.46
N LEU A 475 -16.18 43.45 -23.91
CA LEU A 475 -15.11 43.29 -22.90
C LEU A 475 -15.55 43.81 -21.51
N PHE A 476 -16.84 43.75 -21.19
CA PHE A 476 -17.36 44.24 -19.90
C PHE A 476 -17.26 43.26 -18.73
N GLU A 477 -16.91 42.00 -18.98
CA GLU A 477 -16.61 41.04 -17.91
C GLU A 477 -15.39 40.23 -18.32
N LEU A 478 -14.26 40.44 -17.63
CA LEU A 478 -13.12 39.54 -17.74
C LEU A 478 -13.36 38.43 -16.73
N GLU A 479 -14.01 37.36 -17.18
CA GLU A 479 -14.37 36.23 -16.34
C GLU A 479 -13.14 35.35 -16.12
N LEU A 480 -12.58 35.43 -14.92
CA LEU A 480 -11.50 34.56 -14.46
C LEU A 480 -12.10 33.53 -13.51
N ASP A 481 -12.13 32.28 -13.95
CA ASP A 481 -12.50 31.14 -13.09
C ASP A 481 -11.34 30.82 -12.16
N LEU A 482 -11.46 31.27 -10.91
CA LEU A 482 -10.50 30.97 -9.85
C LEU A 482 -11.03 29.84 -9.00
N LYS A 483 -10.31 28.70 -9.04
CA LYS A 483 -10.51 27.55 -8.15
C LYS A 483 -9.51 27.64 -7.01
N LEU A 484 -9.97 28.06 -5.83
CA LEU A 484 -9.17 27.99 -4.61
C LEU A 484 -9.50 26.72 -3.83
N ILE A 485 -8.43 26.06 -3.39
CA ILE A 485 -8.48 24.92 -2.49
C ILE A 485 -8.05 25.44 -1.13
N VAL A 486 -9.00 25.69 -0.23
CA VAL A 486 -8.71 26.13 1.15
C VAL A 486 -8.71 24.90 2.03
N CYS A 487 -7.54 24.52 2.53
CA CYS A 487 -7.43 23.45 3.51
C CYS A 487 -7.63 24.03 4.91
N PHE A 488 -8.61 23.52 5.64
CA PHE A 488 -8.73 23.83 7.07
C PHE A 488 -7.71 23.00 7.83
N GLN A 489 -6.80 23.67 8.52
CA GLN A 489 -6.10 23.08 9.66
C GLN A 489 -6.92 23.48 10.89
N ASP A 490 -7.10 22.56 11.84
CA ASP A 490 -7.73 22.87 13.13
C ASP A 490 -6.81 23.85 13.90
N ASP A 491 -6.97 25.14 13.59
CA ASP A 491 -6.85 26.35 14.43
C ASP A 491 -7.20 27.61 13.59
#